data_AF-T1F1V7-F1
#
_entry.id   AF-T1F1V7-F1
#
_cell.length_a   1.000
_cell.length_b   1.000
_cell.length_c   1.000
_cell.angle_alpha   90.00
_cell.angle_beta   90.00
_cell.angle_gamma   90.00
#
_symmetry.space_group_name_H-M   'P 1'
#
loop_
_entity.id
_entity.type
_entity.pdbx_description
1 polymer ?
#
loop_
_entity_poly.entity_id
_entity_poly.type
_entity_poly.pdbx_seq_one_letter_code
_entity_poly.pdbx_strand_id
1 'polypeptide(L)'
;MWPRPICVWRPDGCTLIPWRAGRCLAWDVTVPGTLAERYVNLTSKECGLAAARAADEKMKKYGNALPSMEFLPICIEVLGPMDPNTLKFLKEIGKRISVRSEILIKHDNNLERPGENIY
;
A
#
# COMPACT_ATOMS: atom_id res chain seq x y z
N MET A 1 2.40 -27.73 -23.57
CA MET A 1 3.40 -27.06 -22.71
C MET A 1 3.49 -25.62 -23.18
N TRP A 2 2.83 -24.70 -22.48
CA TRP A 2 2.84 -23.27 -22.86
C TRP A 2 4.21 -22.68 -22.50
N PRO A 3 4.86 -21.92 -23.40
CA PRO A 3 6.10 -21.26 -23.08
C PRO A 3 5.82 -20.23 -21.97
N ARG A 4 6.49 -20.36 -20.83
CA ARG A 4 6.40 -19.36 -19.76
C ARG A 4 7.08 -18.08 -20.27
N PRO A 5 6.36 -16.95 -20.41
CA PRO A 5 7.04 -15.69 -20.68
C PRO A 5 7.89 -15.35 -19.46
N ILE A 6 9.14 -15.00 -19.71
CA ILE A 6 10.07 -14.47 -18.72
C ILE A 6 9.37 -13.36 -17.92
N CYS A 7 9.40 -13.51 -16.61
CA CYS A 7 8.80 -12.67 -15.60
C CYS A 7 9.40 -11.24 -15.58
N VAL A 8 9.07 -10.39 -16.55
CA VAL A 8 9.61 -9.00 -16.58
C VAL A 8 8.76 -8.04 -15.73
N TRP A 9 7.47 -8.31 -15.53
CA TRP A 9 6.52 -7.34 -14.94
C TRP A 9 5.59 -7.95 -13.87
N ARG A 10 6.12 -8.81 -13.00
CA ARG A 10 5.33 -9.35 -11.88
C ARG A 10 5.51 -8.46 -10.63
N PRO A 11 4.48 -7.70 -10.20
CA PRO A 11 4.50 -7.02 -8.91
C PRO A 11 4.45 -8.05 -7.77
N ASP A 12 4.94 -7.68 -6.58
CA ASP A 12 4.94 -8.54 -5.39
C ASP A 12 3.55 -9.05 -5.01
N GLY A 13 2.53 -8.19 -5.11
CA GLY A 13 1.17 -8.54 -4.73
C GLY A 13 0.09 -7.69 -5.39
N CYS A 14 -1.16 -8.15 -5.25
CA CYS A 14 -2.34 -7.39 -5.62
C CYS A 14 -3.52 -7.68 -4.70
N THR A 15 -4.48 -6.77 -4.62
CA THR A 15 -5.67 -6.94 -3.77
C THR A 15 -6.58 -8.03 -4.34
N LEU A 16 -7.14 -8.86 -3.44
CA LEU A 16 -8.12 -9.89 -3.80
C LEU A 16 -9.47 -9.28 -4.22
N ILE A 17 -9.84 -8.15 -3.61
CA ILE A 17 -11.03 -7.38 -3.94
C ILE A 17 -10.64 -6.07 -4.64
N PRO A 18 -11.52 -5.47 -5.46
CA PRO A 18 -11.25 -4.17 -6.07
C PRO A 18 -10.94 -3.10 -5.01
N TRP A 19 -9.86 -2.35 -5.24
CA TRP A 19 -9.41 -1.29 -4.34
C TRP A 19 -10.19 0.01 -4.56
N ARG A 20 -10.32 0.44 -5.82
CA ARG A 20 -10.99 1.68 -6.23
C ARG A 20 -11.50 1.58 -7.67
N ALA A 21 -12.70 2.10 -7.93
CA ALA A 21 -13.31 2.16 -9.26
C ALA A 21 -13.31 0.81 -10.00
N GLY A 22 -13.58 -0.28 -9.28
CA GLY A 22 -13.60 -1.64 -9.85
C GLY A 22 -12.24 -2.22 -10.20
N ARG A 23 -11.12 -1.51 -9.97
CA ARG A 23 -9.76 -2.01 -10.24
C ARG A 23 -9.10 -2.54 -8.98
N CYS A 24 -8.39 -3.66 -9.12
CA CYS A 24 -7.49 -4.14 -8.07
C CYS A 24 -6.26 -3.23 -7.97
N LEU A 25 -5.70 -3.13 -6.77
CA LEU A 25 -4.44 -2.44 -6.53
C LEU A 25 -3.31 -3.48 -6.53
N ALA A 26 -2.30 -3.28 -7.36
CA ALA A 26 -1.04 -4.00 -7.35
C ALA A 26 0.05 -3.17 -6.69
N TRP A 27 1.00 -3.83 -6.02
CA TRP A 27 2.11 -3.17 -5.35
C TRP A 27 3.39 -3.97 -5.47
N ASP A 28 4.49 -3.25 -5.33
CA ASP A 28 5.85 -3.79 -5.26
C ASP A 28 6.54 -3.09 -4.10
N VAL A 29 7.04 -3.86 -3.14
CA VAL A 29 7.70 -3.35 -1.93
C VAL A 29 9.17 -3.17 -2.23
N THR A 30 9.73 -2.04 -1.80
CA THR A 30 11.17 -1.81 -1.86
C THR A 30 11.65 -1.09 -0.62
N VAL A 31 12.82 -1.53 -0.13
CA VAL A 31 13.40 -1.03 1.11
C VAL A 31 14.80 -0.47 0.84
N PRO A 32 14.92 0.78 0.31
CA PRO A 32 16.22 1.35 0.00
C PRO A 32 17.02 1.67 1.28
N GLY A 33 18.33 1.44 1.23
CA GLY A 33 19.23 1.75 2.33
C GLY A 33 19.47 3.26 2.45
N THR A 34 19.05 3.86 3.56
CA THR A 34 19.28 5.29 3.85
C THR A 34 20.76 5.67 3.79
N LEU A 35 21.63 4.77 4.24
CA LEU A 35 23.09 4.98 4.32
C LEU A 35 23.84 4.42 3.10
N ALA A 36 23.14 3.93 2.08
CA ALA A 36 23.79 3.43 0.88
C ALA A 36 24.51 4.58 0.15
N GLU A 37 25.73 4.35 -0.34
CA GLU A 37 26.58 5.37 -0.99
C GLU A 37 25.84 6.17 -2.07
N ARG A 38 25.01 5.51 -2.89
CA ARG A 38 24.20 6.15 -3.94
C ARG A 38 23.10 7.09 -3.42
N TYR A 39 22.67 6.94 -2.18
CA TYR A 39 21.57 7.72 -1.59
C TYR A 39 22.03 8.63 -0.44
N VAL A 40 23.18 8.35 0.21
CA VAL A 40 23.64 9.05 1.41
C VAL A 40 23.77 10.57 1.22
N ASN A 41 24.19 11.02 0.02
CA ASN A 41 24.31 12.45 -0.30
C ASN A 41 22.95 13.17 -0.37
N LEU A 42 21.87 12.42 -0.61
CA LEU A 42 20.49 12.91 -0.67
C LEU A 42 19.84 12.79 0.71
N THR A 43 19.87 11.59 1.29
CA THR A 43 19.22 11.28 2.57
C THR A 43 19.81 12.02 3.76
N SER A 44 21.09 12.43 3.68
CA SER A 44 21.71 13.32 4.68
C SER A 44 21.13 14.73 4.70
N LYS A 45 20.49 15.17 3.61
CA LYS A 45 19.90 16.51 3.47
C LYS A 45 18.41 16.49 3.73
N GLU A 46 17.74 15.43 3.28
CA GLU A 46 16.31 15.30 3.40
C GLU A 46 15.91 13.84 3.61
N CYS A 47 15.13 13.64 4.66
CA CYS A 47 14.61 12.36 5.10
C CYS A 47 13.63 11.78 4.05
N GLY A 48 13.76 10.49 3.71
CA GLY A 48 12.83 9.82 2.80
C GLY A 48 13.16 9.96 1.31
N LEU A 49 14.23 10.67 0.93
CA LEU A 49 14.61 10.83 -0.47
C LEU A 49 14.98 9.52 -1.17
N ALA A 50 15.54 8.54 -0.46
CA ALA A 50 15.83 7.24 -1.06
C ALA A 50 14.53 6.49 -1.35
N ALA A 51 13.55 6.54 -0.43
CA ALA A 51 12.22 5.98 -0.64
C ALA A 51 11.49 6.65 -1.81
N ALA A 52 11.51 7.98 -1.88
CA ALA A 52 10.89 8.73 -2.98
C ALA A 52 11.50 8.37 -4.34
N ARG A 53 12.84 8.30 -4.45
CA ARG A 53 13.50 7.89 -5.70
C ARG A 53 13.18 6.46 -6.09
N ALA A 54 13.17 5.54 -5.12
CA ALA A 54 12.79 4.15 -5.38
C ALA A 54 11.33 4.03 -5.85
N ALA A 55 10.43 4.85 -5.30
CA ALA A 55 9.03 4.91 -5.72
C ALA A 55 8.90 5.36 -7.18
N ASP A 56 9.62 6.42 -7.57
CA ASP A 56 9.63 6.92 -8.95
C ASP A 56 10.15 5.87 -9.95
N GLU A 57 11.20 5.13 -9.58
CA GLU A 57 11.73 4.03 -10.40
C GLU A 57 10.69 2.91 -10.59
N LYS A 58 9.97 2.53 -9.53
CA LYS A 58 8.88 1.56 -9.60
C LYS A 58 7.70 2.07 -10.42
N MET A 59 7.35 3.35 -10.31
CA MET A 59 6.31 3.97 -11.13
C MET A 59 6.69 3.99 -12.61
N LYS A 60 7.95 4.26 -12.95
CA LYS A 60 8.43 4.16 -14.34
C LYS A 60 8.36 2.72 -14.86
N LYS A 61 8.66 1.74 -14.00
CA LYS A 61 8.57 0.31 -14.33
C LYS A 61 7.12 -0.10 -14.61
N TYR A 62 6.20 0.14 -13.67
CA TYR A 62 4.86 -0.46 -13.73
C TYR A 62 3.75 0.48 -14.23
N GLY A 63 3.99 1.80 -14.27
CA GLY A 63 2.95 2.81 -14.52
C GLY A 63 2.22 2.64 -15.84
N ASN A 64 2.90 2.11 -16.87
CA ASN A 64 2.29 1.80 -18.17
C ASN A 64 2.13 0.28 -18.41
N ALA A 65 2.68 -0.57 -17.54
CA ALA A 65 2.72 -2.01 -17.75
C ALA A 65 1.45 -2.72 -17.25
N LEU A 66 0.67 -2.07 -16.38
CA LEU A 66 -0.51 -2.65 -15.73
C LEU A 66 -1.79 -1.82 -16.03
N PRO A 67 -2.27 -1.76 -17.29
CA PRO A 67 -3.36 -0.87 -17.68
C PRO A 67 -4.72 -1.17 -17.02
N SER A 68 -4.93 -2.42 -16.58
CA SER A 68 -6.17 -2.86 -15.93
C SER A 68 -6.15 -2.76 -14.40
N MET A 69 -5.01 -2.38 -13.81
CA MET A 69 -4.84 -2.32 -12.36
C MET A 69 -4.41 -0.92 -11.93
N GLU A 70 -4.71 -0.55 -10.70
CA GLU A 70 -4.02 0.57 -10.07
C GLU A 70 -2.67 0.05 -9.54
N PHE A 71 -1.58 0.78 -9.79
CA PHE A 71 -0.27 0.42 -9.23
C PHE A 71 0.16 1.47 -8.21
N LEU A 72 0.64 1.00 -7.05
CA LEU A 72 1.23 1.85 -6.03
C LEU A 72 2.54 1.21 -5.54
N PRO A 73 3.69 1.90 -5.66
CA PRO A 73 4.91 1.43 -5.05
C PRO A 73 4.83 1.58 -3.53
N ILE A 74 5.32 0.59 -2.79
CA ILE A 74 5.44 0.68 -1.34
C ILE A 74 6.92 0.84 -1.01
N CYS A 75 7.34 2.08 -0.71
CA CYS A 75 8.75 2.41 -0.49
C CYS A 75 8.98 2.93 0.92
N ILE A 76 9.84 2.22 1.65
CA ILE A 76 10.18 2.51 3.05
C ILE A 76 11.69 2.39 3.18
N GLU A 77 12.39 3.45 3.54
CA GLU A 77 13.82 3.33 3.80
C GLU A 77 14.12 2.44 5.01
N VAL A 78 15.32 1.86 5.06
CA VAL A 78 15.76 0.99 6.15
C VAL A 78 15.59 1.63 7.54
N LEU A 79 15.76 2.94 7.66
CA LEU A 79 15.60 3.66 8.94
C LEU A 79 14.16 4.09 9.26
N GLY A 80 13.19 3.76 8.39
CA GLY A 80 11.77 4.04 8.59
C GLY A 80 11.12 5.13 7.74
N PRO A 81 11.82 6.14 7.18
CA PRO A 81 11.19 7.14 6.31
C PRO A 81 10.46 6.50 5.11
N MET A 82 9.25 6.96 4.81
CA MET A 82 8.43 6.41 3.72
C MET A 82 8.21 7.44 2.64
N ASP A 83 8.00 7.01 1.41
CA ASP A 83 7.54 7.94 0.38
C ASP A 83 6.12 8.47 0.73
N PRO A 84 5.76 9.69 0.30
CA PRO A 84 4.48 10.29 0.66
C PRO A 84 3.25 9.48 0.24
N ASN A 85 3.32 8.76 -0.89
CA ASN A 85 2.20 7.95 -1.38
C ASN A 85 2.04 6.68 -0.56
N THR A 86 3.14 6.02 -0.15
CA THR A 86 3.10 4.92 0.81
C THR A 86 2.46 5.36 2.12
N LEU A 87 2.88 6.49 2.69
CA LEU A 87 2.31 7.00 3.93
C LEU A 87 0.81 7.29 3.80
N LYS A 88 0.39 7.94 2.70
CA LYS A 88 -1.01 8.22 2.42
C LYS A 88 -1.83 6.93 2.30
N PHE A 89 -1.28 5.92 1.64
CA PHE A 89 -1.92 4.62 1.47
C PHE A 89 -2.11 3.87 2.79
N LEU A 90 -1.07 3.80 3.63
CA LEU A 90 -1.16 3.17 4.94
C LEU A 90 -2.18 3.86 5.85
N LYS A 91 -2.25 5.20 5.81
CA LYS A 91 -3.29 5.98 6.51
C LYS A 91 -4.70 5.66 6.01
N GLU A 92 -4.87 5.52 4.70
CA GLU A 92 -6.16 5.16 4.10
C GLU A 92 -6.60 3.73 4.52
N ILE A 93 -5.68 2.76 4.52
CA ILE A 93 -5.96 1.41 5.03
C ILE A 93 -6.36 1.48 6.51
N GLY A 94 -5.56 2.17 7.34
CA GLY A 94 -5.82 2.31 8.77
C GLY A 94 -7.19 2.92 9.04
N LYS A 95 -7.57 3.95 8.28
CA LYS A 95 -8.91 4.57 8.36
C LYS A 95 -10.02 3.59 8.00
N ARG A 96 -9.89 2.83 6.92
CA ARG A 96 -10.89 1.82 6.50
C ARG A 96 -11.07 0.74 7.56
N ILE A 97 -9.98 0.28 8.17
CA ILE A 97 -10.01 -0.69 9.26
C ILE A 97 -10.72 -0.10 10.47
N SER A 98 -10.34 1.11 10.91
CA SER A 98 -10.97 1.78 12.07
C SER A 98 -12.49 1.87 11.92
N VAL A 99 -12.95 2.40 10.78
CA VAL A 99 -14.40 2.54 10.49
C VAL A 99 -15.10 1.18 10.52
N ARG A 100 -14.50 0.13 9.94
CA ARG A 100 -15.11 -1.20 9.93
C ARG A 100 -15.18 -1.81 11.32
N SER A 101 -14.13 -1.64 12.13
CA SER A 101 -14.08 -2.11 13.52
C SER A 101 -15.14 -1.42 14.38
N GLU A 102 -15.33 -0.11 14.25
CA GLU A 102 -16.37 0.64 14.95
C GLU A 102 -17.78 0.13 14.63
N ILE A 103 -18.04 -0.20 13.36
CA ILE A 103 -19.33 -0.78 12.94
C ILE A 103 -19.53 -2.16 13.55
N LEU A 104 -18.49 -3.01 13.58
CA LEU A 104 -18.57 -4.34 14.18
C LEU A 104 -18.89 -4.25 15.67
N ILE A 105 -18.20 -3.37 16.40
CA ILE A 105 -18.44 -3.15 17.83
C ILE A 105 -19.88 -2.68 18.09
N LYS A 106 -20.39 -1.74 17.28
CA LYS A 106 -21.78 -1.26 17.41
C LYS A 106 -22.83 -2.34 17.10
N HIS A 107 -22.55 -3.21 16.14
CA HIS A 107 -23.44 -4.33 15.83
C HIS A 107 -23.49 -5.33 16.99
N ASP A 108 -22.34 -5.65 17.58
CA ASP A 108 -22.22 -6.56 18.73
C ASP A 108 -22.99 -6.00 19.95
N ASN A 109 -22.75 -4.73 20.28
CA ASN A 109 -23.45 -4.03 21.37
C ASN A 109 -24.98 -3.92 21.16
N ASN A 110 -25.47 -3.93 19.92
CA ASN A 110 -26.90 -3.92 19.64
C ASN A 110 -27.55 -5.31 19.76
N LEU A 111 -26.78 -6.39 19.62
CA LEU A 111 -27.25 -7.75 19.91
C LEU A 111 -27.31 -8.03 21.42
N GLU A 112 -26.50 -7.33 22.23
CA GLU A 112 -26.50 -7.43 23.70
C GLU A 112 -27.64 -6.66 24.39
N ARG A 113 -28.56 -6.02 23.66
CA ARG A 113 -29.81 -5.48 24.22
C ARG A 113 -31.02 -6.35 23.87
N PRO A 114 -31.20 -7.55 24.47
CA PRO A 114 -32.45 -8.27 24.38
C PRO A 114 -33.46 -7.63 25.34
N GLY A 115 -34.53 -7.04 24.79
CA GLY A 115 -35.75 -6.73 25.53
C GLY A 115 -35.83 -5.34 26.17
N GLU A 116 -36.08 -4.32 25.35
CA GLU A 116 -37.02 -3.29 25.81
C GLU A 116 -38.41 -3.94 25.86
N ASN A 117 -38.85 -4.17 27.08
CA ASN A 117 -40.12 -4.80 27.45
C ASN A 117 -41.27 -4.02 26.79
N ILE A 118 -41.95 -4.66 25.83
CA ILE A 118 -43.25 -4.20 25.34
C ILE A 118 -44.35 -4.87 26.16
N TYR A 119 -44.59 -4.36 27.37
CA TYR A 119 -45.88 -4.41 28.09
C TYR A 119 -45.97 -3.23 29.05
#